data_AF-A0A5C7JA62-F1
#
_entry.id   AF-A0A5C7JA62-F1
#
_cell.length_a   1.000
_cell.length_b   1.000
_cell.length_c   1.000
_cell.angle_alpha   90.00
_cell.angle_beta   90.00
_cell.angle_gamma   90.00
#
_symmetry.space_group_name_H-M   'P 1'
#
loop_
_entity.id
_entity.type
_entity.pdbx_description
1 polymer ?
#
loop_
_entity_poly.entity_id
_entity_poly.type
_entity_poly.pdbx_seq_one_letter_code
_entity_poly.pdbx_strand_id
1 'polypeptide(L)' 'MSTVRLEGLARGAVEIPLQPASHDIWDKKYRLKSKNGEPVDASIDHTYQRVARALAEVETTTAKQAYWYERFLWAFRP' A
#
# COMPACT_ATOMS: atom_id res chain seq x y z
N MET A 1 -7.08 31.02 -22.02
CA MET A 1 -6.35 29.78 -22.31
C MET A 1 -5.81 29.24 -21.00
N SER A 2 -6.31 28.11 -20.51
CA SER A 2 -5.76 27.45 -19.32
C SER A 2 -5.53 25.99 -19.68
N THR A 3 -4.33 25.75 -20.22
CA THR A 3 -3.82 24.44 -20.67
C THR A 3 -3.36 23.55 -19.52
N VAL A 4 -3.61 23.94 -18.27
CA VAL A 4 -3.02 23.32 -17.06
C VAL A 4 -3.59 21.93 -16.76
N ARG A 5 -4.65 21.47 -17.44
CA ARG A 5 -5.23 20.12 -17.19
C ARG A 5 -4.79 19.03 -18.17
N LEU A 6 -3.91 19.34 -19.11
CA LEU A 6 -3.37 18.35 -20.05
C LEU A 6 -2.09 17.67 -19.56
N GLU A 7 -1.51 18.10 -18.44
CA GLU A 7 -0.26 17.51 -17.90
C GLU A 7 -0.46 16.19 -17.15
N GLY A 8 -1.70 15.79 -16.84
CA GLY A 8 -2.02 14.49 -16.22
C GLY A 8 -1.83 13.27 -17.15
N LEU A 9 -1.22 13.48 -18.33
CA LEU A 9 -1.04 12.50 -19.40
C LEU A 9 0.29 11.73 -19.35
N ALA A 10 1.15 11.96 -18.35
CA ALA A 10 2.30 11.11 -18.08
C ALA A 10 2.15 10.42 -16.71
N ARG A 11 1.21 9.48 -16.60
CA ARG A 11 0.94 8.69 -15.38
C ARG A 11 2.04 7.64 -15.12
N GLY A 12 3.29 8.09 -14.97
CA GLY A 12 4.17 7.43 -14.01
C GLY A 12 3.70 7.86 -12.62
N ALA A 13 3.60 6.93 -11.68
CA ALA A 13 3.26 7.24 -10.29
C ALA A 13 4.13 8.39 -9.81
N VAL A 14 3.53 9.58 -9.63
CA VAL A 14 4.23 10.68 -9.00
C VAL A 14 4.29 10.29 -7.55
N GLU A 15 5.49 9.93 -7.07
CA GLU A 15 5.74 9.60 -5.66
C GLU A 15 5.40 10.82 -4.80
N ILE A 16 4.20 10.81 -4.21
CA ILE A 16 3.76 11.84 -3.26
C ILE A 16 4.08 11.30 -1.86
N PRO A 17 5.05 11.89 -1.14
CA PRO A 17 5.40 11.42 0.19
C PRO A 17 4.23 11.61 1.15
N LEU A 18 4.06 10.64 2.05
CA LEU A 18 3.08 10.75 3.12
C LEU A 18 3.43 11.92 4.05
N GLN A 19 2.39 12.58 4.54
CA GLN A 19 2.57 13.63 5.53
C GLN A 19 3.02 13.03 6.87
N PRO A 20 3.82 13.74 7.68
CA PRO A 20 4.25 13.25 9.01
C PRO A 20 3.08 12.78 9.89
N ALA A 21 1.96 13.52 9.87
CA ALA A 21 0.76 13.15 10.61
C ALA A 21 0.17 11.79 10.17
N SER A 22 0.26 11.44 8.88
CA SER A 22 -0.18 10.15 8.36
C SER A 22 0.68 9.01 8.89
N HIS A 23 1.99 9.21 9.02
CA HIS A 23 2.89 8.23 9.65
C HIS A 23 2.54 7.99 11.12
N ASP A 24 2.26 9.06 11.87
CA ASP A 24 1.87 8.97 13.29
C ASP A 24 0.53 8.24 13.47
N ILE A 25 -0.45 8.54 12.62
CA ILE A 25 -1.75 7.86 12.63
C ILE A 25 -1.57 6.39 12.30
N TRP A 26 -0.77 6.05 11.27
CA TRP A 26 -0.48 4.67 10.91
C TRP A 26 0.13 3.90 12.09
N ASP A 27 1.20 4.41 12.71
CA ASP A 27 1.88 3.69 13.81
C ASP A 27 0.95 3.45 15.01
N LYS A 28 0.02 4.38 15.27
CA LYS A 28 -0.91 4.31 16.41
C LYS A 28 -2.17 3.48 16.14
N LYS A 29 -2.66 3.41 14.90
CA LYS A 29 -3.99 2.88 14.58
C LYS A 29 -4.00 1.69 13.62
N TYR A 30 -3.02 1.59 12.73
CA TYR A 30 -3.05 0.62 11.62
C TYR A 30 -1.86 -0.33 11.60
N ARG A 31 -0.70 0.09 12.13
CA ARG A 31 0.49 -0.76 12.22
C ARG A 31 0.20 -1.97 13.09
N LEU A 32 0.37 -3.16 12.53
CA LEU A 32 0.23 -4.39 13.30
C LEU A 32 1.36 -4.46 14.33
N LYS A 33 0.99 -4.63 15.60
CA LYS A 33 1.90 -4.81 16.72
C LYS A 33 1.56 -6.11 17.44
N SER A 34 2.57 -6.75 18.01
CA SER A 34 2.41 -7.96 18.82
C SER A 34 1.72 -7.60 20.15
N LYS A 35 1.35 -8.63 20.93
CA LYS A 35 0.76 -8.42 22.27
C LYS A 35 1.67 -7.61 23.20
N ASN A 36 2.98 -7.66 22.97
CA ASN A 36 3.97 -6.93 23.78
C ASN A 36 4.20 -5.50 23.25
N GLY A 37 3.48 -5.06 22.22
CA GLY A 37 3.65 -3.74 21.60
C GLY A 37 4.71 -3.69 20.50
N GLU A 38 5.47 -4.77 20.30
CA GLU A 38 6.51 -4.82 19.27
C GLU A 38 5.92 -4.73 17.86
N PRO A 39 6.49 -3.91 16.96
CA PRO A 39 5.98 -3.78 15.61
C PRO A 39 6.19 -5.06 14.79
N VAL A 40 5.08 -5.61 14.28
CA VAL A 40 5.12 -6.72 13.32
C VAL A 40 5.38 -6.19 11.92
N ASP A 41 4.71 -5.09 11.54
CA ASP A 41 5.00 -4.40 10.29
C ASP A 41 6.17 -3.42 10.51
N ALA A 42 7.32 -3.64 9.89
CA ALA A 42 8.49 -2.77 10.06
C ALA A 42 8.29 -1.38 9.42
N SER A 43 7.51 -1.30 8.34
CA SER A 43 7.18 -0.06 7.62
C SER A 43 5.76 -0.10 7.07
N ILE A 44 5.27 1.03 6.57
CA ILE A 44 3.98 1.11 5.87
C ILE A 44 3.94 0.15 4.67
N ASP A 45 5.06 0.01 3.94
CA ASP A 45 5.14 -0.95 2.84
C ASP A 45 4.96 -2.41 3.30
N HIS A 46 5.46 -2.78 4.48
CA HIS A 46 5.20 -4.10 5.05
C HIS A 46 3.71 -4.31 5.36
N THR A 47 3.01 -3.26 5.83
CA THR A 47 1.55 -3.31 5.98
C THR A 47 0.87 -3.56 4.63
N TYR A 48 1.28 -2.86 3.56
CA TYR A 48 0.74 -3.07 2.22
C TYR A 48 0.97 -4.49 1.71
N GLN A 49 2.19 -5.02 1.87
CA GLN A 49 2.53 -6.39 1.48
C GLN A 49 1.68 -7.42 2.22
N ARG A 50 1.51 -7.27 3.54
CA ARG A 50 0.71 -8.19 4.36
C ARG A 50 -0.75 -8.16 3.97
N VAL A 51 -1.32 -6.98 3.76
CA VAL A 51 -2.72 -6.82 3.34
C VAL A 51 -2.92 -7.36 1.93
N ALA A 52 -2.03 -7.04 0.98
CA ALA A 52 -2.09 -7.57 -0.38
C ALA A 52 -2.03 -9.10 -0.40
N ARG A 53 -1.17 -9.69 0.43
CA ARG A 53 -1.06 -11.15 0.57
C ARG A 53 -2.36 -11.75 1.11
N ALA A 54 -2.88 -11.23 2.22
CA ALA A 54 -4.11 -11.72 2.83
C ALA A 54 -5.32 -11.61 1.88
N LEU A 55 -5.41 -10.52 1.11
CA LEU A 55 -6.46 -10.34 0.11
C LEU A 55 -6.30 -11.31 -1.06
N ALA A 56 -5.08 -11.60 -1.49
CA ALA A 56 -4.83 -12.51 -2.59
C ALA A 56 -5.04 -13.99 -2.21
N GLU A 57 -4.78 -14.37 -0.96
CA GLU A 57 -4.88 -15.77 -0.47
C GLU A 57 -6.27 -16.39 -0.62
N VAL A 58 -7.33 -15.57 -0.70
CA VAL A 58 -8.71 -16.06 -0.91
C VAL A 58 -8.94 -16.64 -2.32
N GLU A 59 -8.02 -16.40 -3.25
CA GLU A 59 -8.12 -16.85 -4.63
C GLU A 59 -7.88 -18.35 -4.78
N THR A 60 -8.58 -18.95 -5.73
CA THR A 60 -8.70 -20.41 -5.84
C THR A 60 -7.46 -21.12 -6.39
N THR A 61 -6.52 -20.39 -6.98
CA THR A 61 -5.31 -20.97 -7.60
C THR A 61 -4.11 -20.13 -7.26
N THR A 62 -2.94 -20.76 -7.12
CA THR A 62 -1.66 -20.06 -6.87
C THR A 62 -1.35 -19.02 -7.94
N ALA A 63 -1.69 -19.29 -9.21
CA ALA A 63 -1.52 -18.33 -10.29
C ALA A 63 -2.37 -17.06 -10.10
N LYS A 64 -3.63 -17.20 -9.68
CA LYS A 64 -4.50 -16.06 -9.35
C LYS A 64 -4.04 -15.33 -8.09
N GLN A 65 -3.60 -16.06 -7.07
CA GLN A 65 -3.03 -15.46 -5.86
C GLN A 65 -1.83 -14.57 -6.21
N ALA A 66 -0.89 -15.06 -7.03
CA ALA A 66 0.25 -14.26 -7.48
C ALA A 66 -0.19 -13.04 -8.30
N TYR A 67 -1.08 -13.25 -9.28
CA TYR A 67 -1.60 -12.19 -10.14
C TYR A 67 -2.27 -11.06 -9.34
N TRP A 68 -3.11 -11.39 -8.36
CA TRP A 68 -3.81 -10.39 -7.56
C TRP A 68 -2.92 -9.76 -6.50
N TYR A 69 -1.99 -10.51 -5.91
CA TYR A 69 -1.00 -9.96 -4.98
C TYR A 69 -0.23 -8.79 -5.59
N GLU A 70 0.31 -8.97 -6.80
CA GLU A 70 1.06 -7.93 -7.52
C GLU A 70 0.19 -6.70 -7.79
N ARG A 71 -1.07 -6.91 -8.18
CA ARG A 71 -2.01 -5.82 -8.49
C ARG A 71 -2.44 -5.04 -7.25
N PHE A 72 -2.68 -5.73 -6.13
CA PHE A 72 -2.98 -5.06 -4.87
C PHE A 72 -1.79 -4.25 -4.37
N LEU A 73 -0.57 -4.82 -4.46
CA LEU A 73 0.65 -4.08 -4.12
C LEU A 73 0.83 -2.84 -4.97
N TRP A 74 0.62 -2.95 -6.29
CA TRP A 74 0.63 -1.81 -7.20
C TRP A 74 -0.40 -0.75 -6.81
N ALA A 75 -1.60 -1.16 -6.40
CA ALA A 75 -2.66 -0.22 -6.04
C ALA A 75 -2.44 0.46 -4.67
N PHE A 76 -1.71 -0.17 -3.74
CA PHE A 76 -1.43 0.40 -2.42
C PHE A 76 -0.23 1.35 -2.41
N ARG A 77 0.72 1.15 -3.33
CA ARG A 77 1.89 2.01 -3.43
C ARG A 77 1.51 3.25 -4.26
N PRO A 78 1.71 4.46 -3.70
CA PRO A 78 1.36 5.71 -4.38
C PRO A 78 2.19 5.97 -5.64
#